data_AF-A0A962LIB6-F1
#
_entry.id   AF-A0A962LIB6-F1
#
_cell.length_a   1.000
_cell.length_b   1.000
_cell.length_c   1.000
_cell.angle_alpha   90.00
_cell.angle_beta   90.00
_cell.angle_gamma   90.00
#
_symmetry.space_group_name_H-M   'P 1'
#
loop_
_entity.id
_entity.type
_entity.pdbx_description
1 polymer ?
#
loop_
_entity_poly.entity_id
_entity_poly.type
_entity_poly.pdbx_seq_one_letter_code
_entity_poly.pdbx_strand_id
1 'polypeptide(L)'
;MTAAHPDKCLTLLAENLYTKLDEANWFTKEWRLKFCSYFLQNLIDEAIEAEVDSRLLERVRHIPLTRGIKLIGKISPETGLKVLVALICIELRTHQKLDREKQYLFYNALMAKLFPGSEFGQKY
;
A
#
# COMPACT_ATOMS: atom_id res chain seq x y z
N MET A 1 30.43 -0.38 -10.81
CA MET A 1 29.30 0.18 -10.04
C MET A 1 28.03 -0.34 -10.69
N THR A 2 27.41 -1.36 -10.12
CA THR A 2 26.19 -1.96 -10.67
C THR A 2 25.04 -0.97 -10.50
N ALA A 3 24.53 -0.46 -11.62
CA ALA A 3 23.30 0.32 -11.65
C ALA A 3 22.17 -0.55 -11.08
N ALA A 4 21.77 -0.27 -9.84
CA ALA A 4 20.56 -0.83 -9.28
C ALA A 4 19.40 -0.26 -10.10
N HIS A 5 18.71 -1.11 -10.85
CA HIS A 5 17.50 -0.70 -11.57
C HIS A 5 16.45 -0.28 -10.53
N PRO A 6 16.08 1.01 -10.44
CA PRO A 6 15.14 1.50 -9.42
C PRO A 6 13.82 0.74 -9.46
N ASP A 7 13.40 0.28 -10.64
CA ASP A 7 12.17 -0.48 -10.86
C ASP A 7 12.18 -1.85 -10.17
N LYS A 8 13.36 -2.50 -10.08
CA LYS A 8 13.48 -3.79 -9.37
C LYS A 8 13.28 -3.61 -7.86
N CYS A 9 13.80 -2.53 -7.28
CA CYS A 9 13.59 -2.24 -5.86
C CYS A 9 12.12 -1.97 -5.55
N LEU A 10 11.43 -1.20 -6.39
CA LEU A 10 9.99 -0.93 -6.23
C LEU A 10 9.15 -2.20 -6.39
N THR A 11 9.50 -3.06 -7.34
CA THR A 11 8.85 -4.36 -7.53
C THR A 11 9.01 -5.26 -6.31
N LEU A 12 10.21 -5.31 -5.72
CA LEU A 12 10.48 -6.07 -4.49
C LEU A 12 9.72 -5.50 -3.27
N LEU A 13 9.61 -4.17 -3.16
CA LEU A 13 8.81 -3.54 -2.09
C LEU A 13 7.32 -3.88 -2.24
N ALA A 14 6.80 -3.81 -3.47
CA ALA A 14 5.42 -4.17 -3.76
C ALA A 14 5.13 -5.64 -3.46
N GLU A 15 6.08 -6.53 -3.81
CA GLU A 15 5.99 -7.96 -3.50
C GLU A 15 6.01 -8.22 -1.98
N ASN A 16 6.89 -7.56 -1.23
CA ASN A 16 6.94 -7.69 0.23
C ASN A 16 5.63 -7.25 0.89
N LEU A 17 5.07 -6.13 0.44
CA LEU A 17 3.77 -5.66 0.92
C LEU A 17 2.66 -6.65 0.55
N TYR A 18 2.62 -7.12 -0.70
CA TYR A 18 1.65 -8.10 -1.17
C TYR A 18 1.66 -9.36 -0.32
N THR A 19 2.84 -9.96 -0.04
CA THR A 19 2.95 -11.16 0.79
C THR A 19 2.31 -10.94 2.16
N LYS A 20 2.59 -9.80 2.82
CA LYS A 20 2.02 -9.49 4.14
C LYS A 20 0.50 -9.27 4.11
N LEU A 21 0.00 -8.72 3.00
CA LEU A 21 -1.44 -8.55 2.77
C LEU A 21 -2.13 -9.89 2.48
N ASP A 22 -1.52 -10.76 1.69
CA ASP A 22 -2.05 -12.06 1.29
C ASP A 22 -2.08 -13.06 2.47
N GLU A 23 -1.09 -12.99 3.37
CA GLU A 23 -1.08 -13.72 4.65
C GLU A 23 -2.24 -13.31 5.59
N ALA A 24 -2.92 -12.20 5.32
CA ALA A 24 -4.06 -11.76 6.11
C ALA A 24 -5.35 -12.36 5.55
N ASN A 25 -5.89 -13.37 6.25
CA ASN A 25 -7.13 -14.09 5.86
C ASN A 25 -8.36 -13.20 5.59
N TRP A 26 -8.37 -11.96 6.09
CA TRP A 26 -9.47 -11.01 5.88
C TRP A 26 -9.33 -10.20 4.58
N PHE A 27 -8.17 -10.22 3.91
CA PHE A 27 -7.86 -9.39 2.73
C PHE A 27 -8.34 -10.04 1.42
N THR A 28 -9.66 -10.24 1.35
CA THR A 28 -10.36 -10.83 0.21
C THR A 28 -10.31 -9.96 -1.05
N LYS A 29 -10.76 -10.49 -2.19
CA LYS A 29 -10.82 -9.76 -3.48
C LYS A 29 -11.53 -8.41 -3.38
N GLU A 30 -12.61 -8.33 -2.60
CA GLU A 30 -13.34 -7.08 -2.36
C GLU A 30 -12.44 -6.02 -1.67
N TRP A 31 -11.74 -6.43 -0.62
CA TRP A 31 -10.83 -5.55 0.11
C TRP A 31 -9.61 -5.15 -0.70
N ARG A 32 -9.12 -6.02 -1.59
CA ARG A 32 -8.07 -5.67 -2.57
C ARG A 32 -8.50 -4.54 -3.48
N LEU A 33 -9.73 -4.57 -3.98
CA LEU A 33 -10.27 -3.52 -4.86
C LEU A 33 -10.42 -2.20 -4.09
N LYS A 34 -11.02 -2.24 -2.91
CA LYS A 34 -11.15 -1.05 -2.03
C LYS A 34 -9.78 -0.47 -1.67
N PHE A 35 -8.80 -1.32 -1.37
CA PHE A 35 -7.44 -0.91 -1.08
C PHE A 35 -6.83 -0.14 -2.24
N CYS A 36 -6.91 -0.70 -3.46
CA CYS A 36 -6.35 -0.04 -4.65
C CYS A 36 -7.05 1.30 -4.92
N SER A 37 -8.37 1.36 -4.75
CA SER A 37 -9.13 2.61 -4.89
C SER A 37 -8.66 3.68 -3.91
N TYR A 38 -8.55 3.36 -2.62
CA TYR A 38 -8.08 4.29 -1.61
C TYR A 38 -6.63 4.69 -1.85
N PHE A 39 -5.78 3.75 -2.24
CA PHE A 39 -4.38 4.03 -2.55
C PHE A 39 -4.25 5.03 -3.69
N LEU A 40 -4.99 4.80 -4.78
CA LEU A 40 -4.99 5.68 -5.94
C LEU A 40 -5.53 7.08 -5.60
N GLN A 41 -6.63 7.16 -4.83
CA GLN A 41 -7.14 8.44 -4.32
C GLN A 41 -6.04 9.17 -3.56
N ASN A 42 -5.41 8.49 -2.59
CA ASN A 42 -4.37 9.10 -1.77
C ASN A 42 -3.13 9.54 -2.56
N LEU A 43 -2.78 8.88 -3.67
CA LEU A 43 -1.70 9.33 -4.56
C LEU A 43 -2.03 10.64 -5.30
N ILE A 44 -3.31 10.86 -5.60
CA ILE A 44 -3.78 12.01 -6.37
C ILE A 44 -3.90 13.24 -5.45
N ASP A 45 -4.61 13.12 -4.34
CA ASP A 45 -5.05 14.27 -3.52
C ASP A 45 -4.79 14.13 -2.01
N GLU A 46 -4.11 13.06 -1.56
CA GLU A 46 -3.87 12.78 -0.14
C GLU A 46 -5.16 12.74 0.71
N ALA A 47 -6.33 12.52 0.09
CA ALA A 47 -7.63 12.58 0.77
C ALA A 47 -7.77 11.53 1.87
N ILE A 48 -7.22 10.33 1.67
CA ILE A 48 -7.30 9.25 2.68
C ILE A 48 -6.50 9.60 3.92
N GLU A 49 -5.32 10.20 3.76
CA GLU A 49 -4.53 10.69 4.90
C GLU A 49 -5.29 11.75 5.71
N ALA A 50 -6.03 12.64 5.04
CA ALA A 50 -6.84 13.67 5.69
C ALA A 50 -8.09 13.11 6.41
N GLU A 51 -8.65 12.00 5.93
CA GLU A 51 -9.81 11.33 6.55
C GLU A 51 -9.45 10.50 7.78
N VAL A 52 -8.19 10.08 7.91
CA VAL A 52 -7.75 9.23 9.02
C VAL A 52 -7.41 10.07 10.24
N ASP A 53 -7.91 9.65 11.41
CA ASP A 53 -7.58 10.27 12.70
C ASP A 53 -6.06 10.30 12.91
N SER A 54 -5.51 11.52 13.07
CA SER A 54 -4.07 11.74 13.23
C SER A 54 -3.49 11.05 14.46
N ARG A 55 -4.26 10.94 15.56
CA ARG A 55 -3.85 10.22 16.78
C ARG A 55 -3.81 8.71 16.52
N LEU A 56 -4.76 8.21 15.74
CA LEU A 56 -4.75 6.80 15.33
C LEU A 56 -3.51 6.51 14.49
N LEU A 57 -3.26 7.32 13.46
CA LEU A 57 -2.07 7.25 12.60
C LEU A 57 -0.77 7.24 13.39
N GLU A 58 -0.62 8.16 14.34
CA GLU A 58 0.60 8.27 15.16
C GLU A 58 0.80 7.04 16.06
N ARG A 59 -0.28 6.49 16.63
CA ARG A 59 -0.23 5.24 17.41
C ARG A 59 0.21 4.04 16.59
N VAL A 60 -0.26 3.95 15.34
CA VAL A 60 0.02 2.78 14.49
C VAL A 60 1.32 2.91 13.70
N ARG A 61 1.87 4.12 13.54
CA ARG A 61 3.15 4.35 12.83
C ARG A 61 4.32 3.58 13.44
N HIS A 62 4.28 3.32 14.74
CA HIS A 62 5.31 2.54 15.45
C HIS A 62 5.07 1.03 15.43
N ILE A 63 3.96 0.57 14.85
CA ILE A 63 3.59 -0.84 14.82
C ILE A 63 4.16 -1.47 13.54
N PRO A 64 4.83 -2.64 13.62
CA PRO A 64 5.25 -3.37 12.43
C PRO A 64 4.06 -3.63 11.50
N LEU A 65 4.24 -3.40 10.20
CA LEU A 65 3.20 -3.53 9.17
C LEU A 65 2.35 -4.81 9.29
N THR A 66 2.99 -5.95 9.54
CA THR A 66 2.31 -7.25 9.73
C THR A 66 1.36 -7.25 10.94
N ARG A 67 1.74 -6.60 12.05
CA ARG A 67 0.86 -6.42 13.21
C ARG A 67 -0.25 -5.41 12.91
N GLY A 68 0.06 -4.33 12.18
CA GLY A 68 -0.93 -3.36 11.72
C GLY A 68 -2.04 -4.02 10.91
N ILE A 69 -1.68 -4.78 9.86
CA ILE A 69 -2.62 -5.52 9.00
C ILE A 69 -3.49 -6.49 9.83
N LYS A 70 -2.92 -7.18 10.82
CA LYS A 70 -3.68 -8.08 11.71
C LYS A 70 -4.63 -7.33 12.65
N LEU A 71 -4.27 -6.15 13.14
CA LEU A 71 -5.10 -5.34 14.04
C LEU A 71 -6.26 -4.69 13.29
N ILE A 72 -6.02 -4.22 12.07
CA ILE A 72 -7.03 -3.64 11.18
C ILE A 72 -8.21 -4.58 10.96
N GLY A 73 -7.93 -5.86 10.66
CA GLY A 73 -8.97 -6.86 10.45
C GLY A 73 -9.86 -7.15 11.67
N LYS A 74 -9.50 -6.67 12.88
CA LYS A 74 -10.23 -6.94 14.14
C LYS A 74 -11.19 -5.83 14.60
N ILE A 75 -11.04 -4.59 14.13
CA ILE A 75 -11.79 -3.43 14.65
C ILE A 75 -12.87 -2.99 13.67
N SER A 76 -12.47 -2.76 12.41
CA SER A 76 -13.32 -2.44 11.26
C SER A 76 -12.45 -2.56 10.01
N PRO A 77 -12.74 -3.50 9.09
CA PRO A 77 -11.90 -3.72 7.91
C PRO A 77 -11.72 -2.47 7.06
N GLU A 78 -12.75 -1.64 6.92
CA GLU A 78 -12.72 -0.45 6.06
C GLU A 78 -11.89 0.70 6.66
N THR A 79 -12.14 1.06 7.93
CA THR A 79 -11.37 2.11 8.61
C THR A 79 -9.90 1.73 8.68
N GLY A 80 -9.61 0.48 9.04
CA GLY A 80 -8.23 0.05 9.11
C GLY A 80 -7.57 -0.07 7.72
N LEU A 81 -8.35 -0.29 6.65
CA LEU A 81 -7.82 -0.22 5.29
C LEU A 81 -7.37 1.18 4.90
N LYS A 82 -8.16 2.21 5.24
CA LYS A 82 -7.78 3.61 5.05
C LYS A 82 -6.51 3.96 5.84
N VAL A 83 -6.44 3.53 7.09
CA VAL A 83 -5.24 3.68 7.93
C VAL A 83 -4.02 3.02 7.30
N LEU A 84 -4.17 1.80 6.75
CA LEU A 84 -3.08 1.08 6.09
C LEU A 84 -2.58 1.81 4.85
N VAL A 85 -3.49 2.31 4.02
CA VAL A 85 -3.16 3.11 2.85
C VAL A 85 -2.39 4.37 3.25
N ALA A 86 -2.92 5.13 4.21
CA ALA A 86 -2.27 6.34 4.70
C ALA A 86 -0.85 6.04 5.21
N LEU A 87 -0.68 4.99 6.02
CA LEU A 87 0.64 4.57 6.51
C LEU A 87 1.61 4.22 5.38
N ILE A 88 1.18 3.46 4.38
CA ILE A 88 2.06 3.06 3.28
C ILE A 88 2.45 4.29 2.45
N CYS A 89 1.50 5.16 2.11
CA CYS A 89 1.80 6.39 1.37
C CYS A 89 2.77 7.31 2.13
N ILE A 90 2.56 7.50 3.44
CA ILE A 90 3.47 8.25 4.30
C ILE A 90 4.86 7.60 4.31
N GLU A 91 4.96 6.28 4.44
CA GLU A 91 6.23 5.55 4.44
C GLU A 91 7.00 5.74 3.11
N LEU A 92 6.31 5.58 1.98
CA LEU A 92 6.88 5.75 0.65
C LEU A 92 7.38 7.19 0.43
N ARG A 93 6.59 8.19 0.84
CA ARG A 93 6.91 9.60 0.65
C ARG A 93 7.99 10.10 1.61
N THR A 94 7.91 9.75 2.89
CA THR A 94 8.75 10.36 3.95
C THR A 94 10.01 9.56 4.26
N HIS A 95 9.93 8.24 4.35
CA HIS A 95 11.08 7.40 4.73
C HIS A 95 11.83 6.88 3.50
N GLN A 96 11.11 6.37 2.50
CA GLN A 96 11.71 5.91 1.24
C GLN A 96 12.02 7.07 0.27
N LYS A 97 11.49 8.27 0.54
CA LYS A 97 11.69 9.49 -0.26
C LYS A 97 11.36 9.28 -1.75
N LEU A 98 10.33 8.49 -2.03
CA LEU A 98 9.86 8.28 -3.39
C LEU A 98 9.09 9.52 -3.85
N ASP A 99 9.48 10.05 -5.00
CA ASP A 99 8.68 11.03 -5.74
C ASP A 99 7.37 10.40 -6.25
N ARG A 100 6.46 11.25 -6.74
CA ARG A 100 5.13 10.84 -7.17
C ARG A 100 5.17 9.79 -8.30
N GLU A 101 6.11 9.91 -9.25
CA GLU A 101 6.27 8.95 -10.34
C GLU A 101 6.63 7.56 -9.81
N LYS A 102 7.61 7.47 -8.89
CA LYS A 102 7.99 6.21 -8.25
C LYS A 102 6.89 5.63 -7.38
N GLN A 103 6.06 6.46 -6.75
CA GLN A 103 4.88 5.99 -6.03
C GLN A 103 3.84 5.35 -6.97
N TYR A 104 3.64 5.92 -8.17
CA TYR A 104 2.81 5.29 -9.20
C TYR A 104 3.39 3.96 -9.71
N LEU A 105 4.70 3.91 -9.94
CA LEU A 105 5.38 2.66 -10.34
C LEU A 105 5.23 1.57 -9.27
N PHE A 106 5.40 1.93 -7.99
CA PHE A 106 5.12 1.03 -6.88
C PHE A 106 3.67 0.53 -6.88
N TYR A 107 2.70 1.44 -7.06
CA TYR A 107 1.28 1.10 -7.10
C TYR A 107 0.97 0.12 -8.25
N ASN A 108 1.51 0.37 -9.44
CA ASN A 108 1.33 -0.51 -10.60
C ASN A 108 1.92 -1.91 -10.35
N ALA A 109 3.12 -1.98 -9.77
CA ALA A 109 3.74 -3.24 -9.40
C ALA A 109 2.91 -4.01 -8.35
N LEU A 110 2.33 -3.29 -7.39
CA LEU A 110 1.45 -3.87 -6.37
C LEU A 110 0.14 -4.37 -6.98
N MET A 111 -0.47 -3.61 -7.89
CA MET A 111 -1.67 -4.02 -8.63
C MET A 111 -1.47 -5.31 -9.41
N ALA A 112 -0.34 -5.44 -10.11
CA ALA A 112 -0.01 -6.65 -10.87
C ALA A 112 0.07 -7.90 -9.98
N LYS A 113 0.46 -7.75 -8.71
CA LYS A 113 0.48 -8.84 -7.71
C LYS A 113 -0.90 -9.10 -7.11
N LEU A 114 -1.68 -8.06 -6.82
CA LEU A 114 -3.01 -8.18 -6.24
C LEU A 114 -4.03 -8.83 -7.19
N PHE A 115 -3.85 -8.64 -8.50
CA PHE A 115 -4.74 -9.13 -9.56
C PHE A 115 -3.98 -9.82 -10.70
N PRO A 116 -3.37 -11.00 -10.46
CA PRO A 116 -2.65 -11.73 -11.50
C PRO A 116 -3.60 -12.13 -12.64
N GLY A 117 -3.19 -11.89 -13.89
CA GLY A 117 -3.99 -12.21 -15.08
C GLY A 117 -5.02 -11.16 -15.49
N SER A 118 -5.10 -10.04 -14.76
CA SER A 118 -5.75 -8.84 -15.28
C SER A 118 -4.80 -8.10 -16.22
N GLU A 119 -5.28 -7.55 -17.35
CA GLU A 119 -4.45 -6.96 -18.42
C GLU A 119 -3.65 -5.69 -18.00
N PHE A 120 -3.57 -5.38 -16.70
CA PHE A 120 -2.92 -4.19 -16.14
C PHE A 120 -1.39 -4.18 -16.24
N GLY A 121 -0.74 -5.24 -16.75
CA GLY A 121 0.73 -5.39 -16.69
C GLY A 121 1.46 -5.74 -17.98
N GLN A 122 0.82 -5.70 -19.16
CA GLN A 122 1.49 -6.13 -20.41
C GLN A 122 2.00 -4.99 -21.32
N LYS A 123 1.83 -3.72 -20.96
CA LYS A 123 2.20 -2.61 -21.86
C LYS A 123 2.79 -1.38 -21.16
N TYR A 124 3.74 -1.54 -20.25
CA TYR A 124 4.66 -0.46 -19.87
C TYR A 124 6.01 -1.06 -19.51
#